data_AF-A0A0Q8QP39-F1
#
_entry.id   AF-A0A0Q8QP39-F1
#
_cell.length_a   1.000
_cell.length_b   1.000
_cell.length_c   1.000
_cell.angle_alpha   90.00
_cell.angle_beta   90.00
_cell.angle_gamma   90.00
#
_symmetry.space_group_name_H-M   'P 1'
#
loop_
_entity.id
_entity.type
_entity.pdbx_description
1 polymer ?
#
loop_
_entity_poly.entity_id
_entity_poly.type
_entity_poly.pdbx_seq_one_letter_code
_entity_poly.pdbx_strand_id
1 'polypeptide(L)'
;MVNVDVWAEQYVVACFPYFLVEPISRGAFRFVKRIPTEEKPNRRSRNFVVVVTPFVIGALATASEERAMEMGRRAIRLIQDAMTKLDLGEVGDSPVIINVDETVLA
;
A
#
# COMPACT_ATOMS: atom_id res chain seq x y z
N MET A 1 -6.41 -15.41 15.00
CA MET A 1 -7.00 -14.66 13.87
C MET A 1 -6.16 -13.43 13.65
N VAL A 2 -5.56 -13.25 12.47
CA VAL A 2 -4.71 -12.10 12.17
C VAL A 2 -5.58 -10.88 11.89
N ASN A 3 -5.32 -9.77 12.57
CA ASN A 3 -5.99 -8.51 12.29
C ASN A 3 -5.38 -7.88 11.02
N VAL A 4 -6.22 -7.71 9.99
CA VAL A 4 -5.81 -7.11 8.72
C VAL A 4 -5.25 -5.70 8.87
N ASP A 5 -5.74 -4.90 9.82
CA ASP A 5 -5.30 -3.51 9.98
C ASP A 5 -3.86 -3.48 10.53
N VAL A 6 -3.57 -4.32 11.53
CA VAL A 6 -2.21 -4.50 12.09
C VAL A 6 -1.27 -5.07 11.04
N TRP A 7 -1.72 -6.08 10.29
CA TRP A 7 -0.94 -6.67 9.22
C TRP A 7 -0.64 -5.66 8.10
N ALA A 8 -1.63 -4.86 7.69
CA ALA A 8 -1.47 -3.86 6.66
C ALA A 8 -0.55 -2.72 7.12
N GLU A 9 -0.61 -2.32 8.40
CA GLU A 9 0.34 -1.37 8.96
C GLU A 9 1.79 -1.86 8.83
N GLN A 10 2.03 -3.13 9.19
CA GLN A 10 3.36 -3.74 9.16
C GLN A 10 3.93 -3.96 7.75
N TYR A 11 3.08 -4.35 6.80
CA TYR A 11 3.55 -4.84 5.49
C TYR A 11 3.15 -3.97 4.30
N VAL A 12 2.11 -3.14 4.41
CA VAL A 12 1.65 -2.25 3.33
C VAL A 12 2.07 -0.82 3.63
N VAL A 13 1.71 -0.28 4.79
CA VAL A 13 2.02 1.10 5.16
C VAL A 13 3.52 1.32 5.30
N ALA A 14 4.24 0.34 5.86
CA ALA A 14 5.69 0.35 5.98
C ALA A 14 6.43 0.49 4.63
N CYS A 15 5.80 0.15 3.50
CA CYS A 15 6.39 0.33 2.17
C CYS A 15 6.46 1.80 1.71
N PHE A 16 5.74 2.71 2.37
CA PHE A 16 5.64 4.12 2.00
C PHE A 16 6.20 5.04 3.09
N PRO A 17 7.50 4.93 3.43
CA PRO A 17 8.09 5.78 4.44
C PRO A 17 8.01 7.25 4.01
N TYR A 18 7.66 8.12 4.96
CA TYR A 18 7.52 9.57 4.76
C TYR A 18 6.36 10.01 3.85
N PHE A 19 5.47 9.09 3.46
CA PHE A 19 4.19 9.46 2.87
C PHE A 19 3.19 9.76 4.00
N LEU A 20 2.31 10.72 3.73
CA LEU A 20 1.07 10.86 4.48
C LEU A 20 0.16 9.71 4.08
N VAL A 21 -0.38 9.03 5.08
CA VAL A 21 -1.23 7.85 4.93
C VAL A 21 -2.63 8.21 5.37
N GLU A 22 -3.63 7.85 4.55
CA GLU A 22 -5.03 8.03 4.88
C GLU A 22 -5.79 6.74 4.61
N PRO A 23 -6.37 6.08 5.63
CA PRO A 23 -7.22 4.93 5.42
C PRO A 23 -8.52 5.37 4.72
N ILE A 24 -8.81 4.79 3.55
CA ILE A 24 -10.04 5.07 2.80
C ILE A 24 -11.15 4.13 3.28
N SER A 25 -10.82 2.86 3.44
CA SER A 25 -11.70 1.80 3.92
C SER A 25 -10.85 0.64 4.46
N ARG A 26 -11.48 -0.41 5.00
CA ARG A 26 -10.75 -1.57 5.54
C ARG A 26 -9.90 -2.23 4.45
N GLY A 27 -8.59 -2.25 4.65
CA GLY A 27 -7.62 -2.78 3.69
C GLY A 27 -7.28 -1.85 2.54
N ALA A 28 -7.83 -0.64 2.46
CA ALA A 28 -7.53 0.33 1.39
C ALA A 28 -6.93 1.62 1.95
N PHE A 29 -5.77 2.01 1.42
CA PHE A 29 -4.97 3.12 1.94
C PHE A 29 -4.57 4.06 0.81
N ARG A 30 -4.69 5.37 1.06
CA ARG A 30 -4.18 6.43 0.19
C ARG A 30 -2.86 6.95 0.74
N PHE A 31 -1.88 7.11 -0.15
CA PHE A 31 -0.56 7.64 0.16
C PHE A 31 -0.27 8.86 -0.70
N VAL A 32 0.20 9.92 -0.06
CA VAL A 32 0.64 11.17 -0.70
C VAL A 32 1.90 11.68 -0.02
N LYS A 33 2.89 12.13 -0.79
CA LYS A 33 4.10 12.77 -0.28
C LYS A 33 4.10 14.27 -0.60
N ARG A 34 4.54 15.11 0.33
CA ARG A 34 4.82 16.52 0.03
C ARG A 34 6.16 16.61 -0.69
N ILE A 35 6.17 17.24 -1.87
CA ILE A 35 7.36 17.41 -2.73
C ILE A 35 7.46 18.90 -3.07
N PRO A 36 7.72 19.77 -2.08
CA PRO A 36 7.77 21.21 -2.29
C PRO A 36 8.87 21.58 -3.28
N THR A 37 8.62 22.63 -4.06
CA THR A 37 9.59 23.27 -4.96
C THR A 37 9.56 24.77 -4.71
N GLU A 38 10.57 25.52 -5.17
CA GLU A 38 10.62 26.98 -5.03
C GLU A 38 9.36 27.66 -5.62
N GLU A 39 8.93 27.20 -6.80
CA GLU A 39 7.74 27.74 -7.48
C GLU A 39 6.42 27.25 -6.87
N LYS A 40 6.39 26.01 -6.36
CA LYS A 40 5.19 25.38 -5.77
C LYS A 40 5.52 24.82 -4.38
N PRO A 41 5.50 25.64 -3.31
CA PRO A 41 5.88 25.22 -1.96
C PRO A 41 4.90 24.21 -1.34
N ASN A 42 3.69 24.09 -1.88
CA ASN A 42 2.65 23.17 -1.40
C ASN A 42 2.46 21.93 -2.31
N ARG A 43 3.39 21.68 -3.24
CA ARG A 43 3.28 20.57 -4.21
C ARG A 43 3.21 19.21 -3.50
N ARG A 44 2.32 18.36 -3.99
CA ARG A 44 2.09 16.99 -3.51
C ARG A 44 2.25 16.01 -4.67
N SER A 45 2.76 14.82 -4.36
CA SER A 45 2.83 13.71 -5.32
C SER A 45 1.44 13.32 -5.81
N ARG A 46 1.40 12.55 -6.89
CA ARG A 46 0.23 11.77 -7.28
C ARG A 46 -0.26 10.91 -6.12
N ASN A 47 -1.56 10.61 -6.13
CA ASN A 47 -2.17 9.69 -5.17
C ASN A 47 -1.77 8.25 -5.51
N PHE A 48 -1.25 7.54 -4.52
CA PHE A 48 -1.06 6.09 -4.59
C PHE A 48 -2.12 5.44 -3.71
N VAL A 49 -2.88 4.52 -4.27
CA VAL A 49 -3.94 3.80 -3.57
C VAL A 49 -3.55 2.33 -3.53
N VAL A 50 -3.32 1.78 -2.34
CA VAL A 50 -3.04 0.37 -2.17
C VAL A 50 -4.25 -0.32 -1.58
N VAL A 51 -4.70 -1.40 -2.22
CA VAL A 51 -5.91 -2.13 -1.84
C VAL A 51 -5.54 -3.58 -1.54
N VAL A 52 -5.70 -3.99 -0.28
CA VAL A 52 -5.72 -5.38 0.14
C VAL A 52 -7.07 -5.96 -0.26
N THR A 53 -7.05 -6.87 -1.24
CA THR A 53 -8.27 -7.41 -1.81
C THR A 53 -9.06 -8.25 -0.79
N PRO A 54 -10.40 -8.34 -0.92
CA PRO A 54 -11.22 -9.14 -0.01
C PRO A 54 -10.77 -10.60 0.14
N PHE A 55 -10.21 -11.19 -0.91
CA PHE A 55 -9.65 -12.55 -0.89
C PHE A 55 -8.48 -12.67 0.09
N VAL A 56 -7.53 -11.72 0.03
CA VAL A 56 -6.39 -11.68 0.96
C VAL A 56 -6.85 -11.42 2.39
N ILE A 57 -7.83 -10.53 2.58
CA ILE A 57 -8.43 -10.28 3.91
C ILE A 57 -9.05 -11.56 4.48
N GLY A 58 -9.80 -12.30 3.65
CA GLY A 58 -10.39 -13.58 4.03
C GLY A 58 -9.34 -14.61 4.42
N ALA A 59 -8.27 -14.74 3.61
CA ALA A 59 -7.16 -15.66 3.89
C ALA A 59 -6.43 -15.33 5.19
N LEU A 60 -6.16 -14.04 5.47
CA LEU A 60 -5.50 -13.58 6.70
C LEU A 60 -6.32 -13.93 7.95
N ALA A 61 -7.65 -13.87 7.89
CA ALA A 61 -8.51 -14.18 9.03
C ALA A 61 -8.30 -15.63 9.55
N THR A 62 -8.00 -16.55 8.64
CA THR A 62 -7.78 -17.98 8.94
C THR A 62 -6.31 -18.42 8.95
N ALA A 63 -5.37 -17.53 8.61
CA ALA A 63 -3.96 -17.87 8.49
C ALA A 63 -3.28 -18.08 9.87
N SER A 64 -2.26 -18.94 9.89
CA SER A 64 -1.26 -18.94 10.96
C SER A 64 -0.39 -17.68 10.89
N GLU A 65 0.30 -17.35 11.98
CA GLU A 65 1.21 -16.19 12.01
C GLU A 65 2.34 -16.31 10.98
N GLU A 66 2.92 -17.50 10.85
CA GLU A 66 3.97 -17.78 9.87
C GLU A 66 3.48 -17.54 8.43
N ARG A 67 2.30 -18.07 8.09
CA ARG A 67 1.71 -17.85 6.77
C ARG A 67 1.38 -16.38 6.52
N ALA A 68 0.85 -15.68 7.52
CA ALA A 68 0.57 -14.25 7.41
C ALA A 68 1.84 -13.43 7.21
N MET A 69 2.94 -13.79 7.87
CA MET A 69 4.24 -13.17 7.66
C MET A 69 4.77 -13.40 6.23
N GLU A 70 4.63 -14.61 5.69
CA GLU A 70 5.01 -14.89 4.30
C GLU A 70 4.20 -14.08 3.29
N MET A 71 2.87 -14.03 3.48
CA MET A 71 1.97 -13.18 2.70
C MET A 71 2.42 -11.71 2.77
N GLY A 72 2.81 -11.23 3.96
CA GLY A 72 3.32 -9.88 4.17
C GLY A 72 4.60 -9.59 3.39
N ARG A 73 5.57 -10.52 3.42
CA ARG A 73 6.82 -10.41 2.65
C ARG A 73 6.57 -10.42 1.13
N ARG A 74 5.54 -11.12 0.65
CA ARG A 74 5.14 -11.10 -0.77
C ARG A 74 4.44 -9.79 -1.13
N ALA A 75 3.57 -9.28 -0.27
CA ALA A 75 2.94 -7.98 -0.45
C ALA A 75 3.97 -6.85 -0.56
N ILE A 76 4.99 -6.85 0.31
CA ILE A 76 6.11 -5.89 0.23
C ILE A 76 6.78 -5.95 -1.16
N ARG A 77 7.12 -7.15 -1.63
CA ARG A 77 7.77 -7.33 -2.95
C ARG A 77 6.89 -6.82 -4.08
N LEU A 78 5.60 -7.19 -4.08
CA LEU A 78 4.63 -6.73 -5.07
C LEU A 78 4.54 -5.20 -5.11
N ILE A 79 4.45 -4.56 -3.94
CA ILE A 79 4.37 -3.09 -3.84
C ILE A 79 5.67 -2.45 -4.35
N GLN A 80 6.84 -2.97 -3.93
CA GLN A 80 8.14 -2.45 -4.36
C GLN A 80 8.33 -2.60 -5.87
N ASP A 81 7.96 -3.74 -6.45
CA ASP A 81 8.03 -3.99 -7.89
C ASP A 81 7.11 -3.06 -8.68
N ALA A 82 5.91 -2.77 -8.14
CA ALA A 82 5.03 -1.76 -8.72
C ALA A 82 5.67 -0.37 -8.65
N MET A 83 6.23 0.01 -7.50
CA MET A 83 6.81 1.34 -7.27
C MET A 83 8.08 1.63 -8.09
N THR A 84 8.91 0.63 -8.38
CA THR A 84 10.14 0.82 -9.19
C THR A 84 9.88 1.31 -10.62
N LYS A 85 8.67 1.08 -11.15
CA LYS A 85 8.30 1.40 -12.54
C LYS A 85 7.47 2.67 -12.66
N LEU A 86 7.21 3.36 -11.55
CA LEU A 86 6.23 4.44 -11.49
C LEU A 86 6.88 5.80 -11.28
N ASP A 87 6.42 6.78 -12.06
CA ASP A 87 6.66 8.18 -11.79
C ASP A 87 5.76 8.66 -10.64
N LEU A 88 6.33 9.46 -9.74
CA LEU A 88 5.62 10.08 -8.62
C LEU A 88 4.54 11.06 -9.07
N GLY A 89 4.68 11.64 -10.28
CA GLY A 89 3.71 12.56 -10.87
C GLY A 89 3.28 13.70 -9.94
N GLU A 90 2.09 14.25 -10.18
CA GLU A 90 1.48 15.28 -9.36
C GLU A 90 0.04 14.91 -8.96
N VAL A 91 -0.47 15.57 -7.91
CA VAL A 91 -1.81 15.29 -7.34
C VAL A 91 -2.97 15.43 -8.36
N GLY A 92 -2.76 16.14 -9.47
CA GLY A 92 -3.74 16.29 -10.55
C GLY A 92 -3.80 15.11 -11.53
N ASP A 93 -2.82 14.21 -11.47
CA ASP A 93 -2.80 13.02 -12.32
C ASP A 93 -3.76 11.94 -11.81
N SER A 94 -4.11 11.00 -12.68
CA SER A 94 -4.86 9.81 -12.29
C SER A 94 -4.14 9.02 -11.20
N PRO A 95 -4.85 8.51 -10.18
CA PRO A 95 -4.23 7.77 -9.08
C PRO A 95 -3.59 6.47 -9.59
N VAL A 96 -2.47 6.10 -8.99
CA VAL A 96 -1.90 4.76 -9.15
C VAL A 96 -2.63 3.83 -8.19
N ILE A 97 -3.15 2.72 -8.71
CA ILE A 97 -3.79 1.69 -7.88
C ILE A 97 -2.91 0.44 -7.87
N ILE A 98 -2.54 -0.02 -6.69
CA ILE A 98 -1.78 -1.24 -6.46
C ILE A 98 -2.67 -2.22 -5.69
N ASN A 99 -3.00 -3.35 -6.30
CA ASN A 99 -3.81 -4.38 -5.66
C ASN A 99 -2.88 -5.42 -5.03
N VAL A 100 -3.03 -5.63 -3.72
CA VAL A 100 -2.46 -6.78 -3.01
C VAL A 100 -3.47 -7.91 -3.14
N ASP A 101 -3.27 -8.71 -4.19
CA ASP A 101 -4.19 -9.75 -4.66
C ASP A 101 -3.72 -11.17 -4.29
N GLU A 102 -4.36 -12.17 -4.88
CA GLU A 102 -4.14 -13.59 -4.60
C GLU A 102 -2.70 -14.07 -4.84
N THR A 103 -1.89 -13.31 -5.58
CA THR A 103 -0.46 -13.63 -5.79
C THR A 103 0.33 -13.72 -4.48
N VAL A 104 -0.11 -13.04 -3.42
CA VAL A 104 0.55 -13.12 -2.11
C VAL A 104 0.20 -14.41 -1.35
N LEU A 105 -0.80 -15.16 -1.80
CA LEU A 105 -1.27 -16.41 -1.17
C LEU A 105 -0.45 -17.65 -1.54
N ALA A 106 0.39 -17.54 -2.58
CA ALA A 106 1.07 -18.62 -3.28
C ALA A 106 2.05 -19.47 -2.45
#